data_AF-W2RXN5-F1
#
_entry.id   AF-W2RXN5-F1
#
_cell.length_a   1.000
_cell.length_b   1.000
_cell.length_c   1.000
_cell.angle_alpha   90.00
_cell.angle_beta   90.00
_cell.angle_gamma   90.00
#
_symmetry.space_group_name_H-M   'P 1'
#
loop_
_entity.id
_entity.type
_entity.pdbx_description
1 polymer ?
#
loop_
_entity_poly.entity_id
_entity_poly.type
_entity_poly.pdbx_seq_one_letter_code
_entity_poly.pdbx_strand_id
1 'polypeptide(L)' 'MSGIPQTFWSSPVRYLRWAMHEKPAIFFSIVVGSMGPPLLYTLPSIRARFGDFDPPAVPHSYPVPKGPRKVPEGFDD' A
#
# COMPACT_ATOMS: atom_id res chain seq x y z
N MET A 1 -7.65 38.10 23.56
CA MET A 1 -7.86 37.17 22.43
C MET A 1 -6.61 36.32 22.26
N SER A 2 -6.48 35.21 22.99
CA SER A 2 -5.25 34.42 23.02
C SER A 2 -5.57 32.96 22.74
N GLY A 3 -5.38 32.47 21.51
CA GLY A 3 -5.56 31.02 21.31
C GLY A 3 -5.43 30.48 19.90
N ILE A 4 -5.82 31.24 18.86
CA ILE A 4 -5.79 30.74 17.49
C ILE A 4 -4.36 30.88 16.94
N PRO A 5 -3.64 29.79 16.62
CA PRO A 5 -2.39 29.90 15.88
C PRO A 5 -2.69 30.50 14.51
N GLN A 6 -2.18 31.72 14.24
CA GLN A 6 -2.56 32.49 13.05
C GLN A 6 -2.16 31.81 11.73
N THR A 7 -1.10 31.01 11.72
CA THR A 7 -0.58 30.35 10.51
C THR A 7 0.17 29.05 10.84
N PHE A 8 0.12 28.07 9.94
CA PHE A 8 0.91 26.84 10.06
C PHE A 8 2.42 27.13 10.09
N TRP A 9 2.90 28.04 9.25
CA TRP A 9 4.32 28.32 9.04
C TRP A 9 5.02 29.04 10.19
N SER A 10 4.29 29.65 11.11
CA SER A 10 4.88 30.32 12.29
C SER A 10 5.09 29.37 13.46
N SER A 11 4.20 28.40 13.65
CA SER A 11 4.24 27.46 14.78
C SER A 11 3.55 26.13 14.45
N PRO A 12 4.16 25.26 13.62
CA PRO A 12 3.51 24.06 13.08
C PRO A 12 2.96 23.12 14.15
N VAL A 13 3.74 22.81 15.19
CA VAL A 13 3.32 21.89 16.26
C VAL A 13 2.13 22.45 17.06
N ARG A 14 2.13 23.76 17.32
CA ARG A 14 1.03 24.43 18.01
C ARG A 14 -0.23 24.49 17.15
N TYR A 15 -0.07 24.69 15.84
CA TYR A 15 -1.16 24.62 14.87
C TYR A 15 -1.79 23.22 14.80
N LEU A 16 -0.97 22.16 14.70
CA LEU A 16 -1.47 20.78 14.66
C LEU A 16 -2.23 20.43 15.96
N ARG A 17 -1.69 20.79 17.14
CA ARG A 17 -2.39 20.59 18.41
C ARG A 17 -3.73 21.32 18.45
N TRP A 18 -3.81 22.56 17.97
CA TRP A 18 -5.07 23.29 17.88
C TRP A 18 -6.04 22.64 16.89
N ALA A 19 -5.56 22.25 15.69
CA ALA A 19 -6.38 21.62 14.66
C ALA A 19 -6.97 20.29 15.13
N MET A 20 -6.24 19.52 15.93
CA MET A 20 -6.73 18.30 16.58
C MET A 20 -7.93 18.54 17.50
N HIS A 21 -7.93 19.64 18.28
CA HIS A 21 -8.99 19.93 19.25
C HIS A 21 -10.17 20.71 18.65
N GLU A 22 -9.89 21.71 17.80
CA GLU A 22 -10.90 22.62 17.26
C GLU A 22 -11.55 22.07 15.98
N LYS A 23 -10.79 21.33 15.17
CA LYS A 23 -11.23 20.80 13.87
C LYS A 23 -10.89 19.31 13.71
N PRO A 24 -11.34 18.44 14.64
CA PRO A 24 -10.93 17.04 14.68
C PRO A 24 -11.23 16.28 13.38
N ALA A 25 -12.40 16.49 12.79
CA ALA A 25 -12.81 15.81 11.55
C ALA A 25 -11.86 16.09 10.38
N ILE A 26 -11.38 17.33 10.23
CA ILE A 26 -10.46 17.73 9.17
C ILE A 26 -9.05 17.22 9.47
N PHE A 27 -8.60 17.34 10.72
CA PHE A 27 -7.27 16.89 11.11
C PHE A 27 -7.10 15.38 10.88
N PHE A 28 -8.02 14.58 11.42
CA PHE A 28 -7.90 13.12 11.33
C PHE A 28 -8.21 12.58 9.93
N SER A 29 -9.05 13.24 9.12
CA SER A 29 -9.25 12.83 7.73
C SER A 29 -7.98 12.98 6.90
N ILE A 30 -7.22 14.06 7.10
CA ILE A 30 -5.93 14.26 6.45
C ILE A 30 -4.92 13.22 6.94
N VAL A 31 -4.83 12.99 8.25
CA VAL A 31 -3.89 11.99 8.81
C VAL A 31 -4.17 10.61 8.22
N VAL A 32 -5.41 10.13 8.31
CA VAL A 32 -5.80 8.80 7.80
C VAL A 32 -5.64 8.72 6.28
N GLY A 33 -6.06 9.74 5.54
CA GLY A 33 -5.90 9.79 4.09
C GLY A 33 -4.43 9.80 3.65
N SER A 34 -3.59 10.55 4.34
CA SER A 34 -2.15 10.65 4.05
C SER A 34 -1.35 9.40 4.43
N MET A 35 -1.87 8.57 5.36
CA MET A 35 -1.19 7.35 5.79
C MET A 35 -1.17 6.27 4.70
N GLY A 36 -2.08 6.30 3.72
CA GLY A 36 -2.17 5.31 2.65
C GLY A 36 -0.89 5.17 1.81
N PRO A 37 -0.45 6.22 1.09
CA PRO A 37 0.73 6.12 0.23
C PRO A 37 2.03 5.70 0.95
N PRO A 38 2.38 6.25 2.13
CA PRO A 38 3.55 5.81 2.90
C PRO A 38 3.49 4.33 3.29
N LEU A 39 2.33 3.83 3.72
CA LEU A 39 2.16 2.42 4.08
C LEU A 39 2.30 1.51 2.85
N LEU A 40 1.71 1.88 1.71
CA LEU A 40 1.84 1.11 0.48
C LEU A 40 3.30 1.00 0.01
N TYR A 41 4.09 2.05 0.20
CA TYR A 41 5.51 2.04 -0.15
C TYR A 41 6.37 1.26 0.85
N THR A 42 6.12 1.43 2.15
CA THR A 42 7.00 0.89 3.21
C THR A 42 6.67 -0.55 3.58
N LEU A 43 5.38 -0.91 3.68
CA LEU A 43 4.94 -2.22 4.17
C LEU A 43 5.44 -3.40 3.34
N PRO A 44 5.49 -3.39 1.99
CA PRO A 44 5.97 -4.54 1.22
C PRO A 44 7.41 -4.93 1.58
N SER A 45 8.29 -3.93 1.75
CA SER A 45 9.69 -4.15 2.13
C SER A 45 9.83 -4.75 3.53
N ILE A 46 8.93 -4.39 4.44
CA ILE A 46 8.90 -4.91 5.81
C ILE A 46 8.35 -6.35 5.80
N ARG A 47 7.25 -6.61 5.08
CA ARG A 47 6.64 -7.93 4.93
C ARG A 47 7.62 -8.96 4.37
N ALA A 48 8.36 -8.59 3.32
CA ALA A 48 9.39 -9.45 2.74
C ALA A 48 10.51 -9.82 3.72
N ARG A 49 10.88 -8.91 4.65
CA ARG A 49 11.88 -9.21 5.70
C ARG A 49 11.36 -10.18 6.75
N PHE A 50 10.04 -10.26 6.95
CA PHE A 50 9.39 -11.23 7.81
C PHE A 50 9.05 -12.54 7.09
N GLY A 51 9.49 -12.71 5.84
CA GLY A 51 9.28 -13.93 5.06
C GLY A 51 7.92 -14.01 4.35
N ASP A 52 7.16 -12.92 4.34
CA ASP A 52 5.90 -12.81 3.59
C ASP A 52 6.22 -12.28 2.18
N PHE A 53 6.24 -13.19 1.21
CA PHE A 53 6.57 -12.92 -0.19
C PHE A 53 5.35 -13.02 -1.08
N ASP A 54 5.40 -12.33 -2.23
CA ASP A 54 4.32 -12.37 -3.21
C ASP A 54 4.16 -13.81 -3.77
N PRO A 55 2.92 -14.31 -3.86
CA PRO A 55 2.65 -15.62 -4.44
C PRO A 55 3.00 -15.64 -5.94
N PRO A 56 3.33 -16.81 -6.50
CA PRO A 56 3.56 -16.94 -7.93
C PRO A 56 2.28 -16.59 -8.71
N ALA A 57 2.45 -16.04 -9.91
CA ALA A 57 1.33 -15.67 -10.78
C ALA A 57 0.48 -16.88 -11.15
N VAL A 58 -0.84 -16.75 -11.00
CA VAL A 58 -1.81 -17.78 -11.40
C VAL A 58 -1.85 -17.85 -12.93
N PRO A 59 -1.82 -19.05 -13.54
CA PRO A 59 -1.93 -19.18 -14.99
C PRO A 59 -3.32 -18.71 -15.45
N HIS A 60 -3.34 -17.75 -16.38
CA HIS A 60 -4.58 -17.25 -16.99
C HIS A 60 -5.05 -18.08 -18.20
N SER A 61 -4.21 -19.00 -18.67
CA SER A 61 -4.49 -19.87 -19.82
C SER A 61 -3.95 -21.26 -19.58
N TYR A 62 -4.34 -22.21 -20.45
CA TYR A 62 -3.78 -23.55 -20.41
C TYR A 62 -2.24 -23.49 -20.52
N PRO A 63 -1.49 -24.11 -19.58
CA PRO A 63 -0.04 -24.03 -19.57
C PRO A 63 0.54 -24.94 -20.67
N VAL A 64 0.73 -24.37 -21.86
CA VAL A 64 1.36 -25.08 -22.98
C VAL A 64 2.87 -25.24 -22.69
N PRO A 65 3.40 -26.47 -22.64
CA PRO A 65 4.82 -26.71 -22.46
C PRO A 65 5.63 -26.03 -23.57
N LYS A 66 6.76 -25.41 -23.22
CA LYS A 66 7.68 -24.85 -24.20
C LYS A 66 8.49 -25.97 -24.85
N GLY A 67 8.58 -25.98 -26.18
CA GLY A 67 9.47 -26.87 -26.92
C GLY A 67 8.80 -27.58 -28.10
N PRO A 68 9.56 -28.42 -28.82
CA PRO A 68 9.05 -29.19 -29.94
C PRO A 68 8.09 -30.28 -29.45
N ARG A 69 7.13 -30.65 -30.32
CA ARG A 69 6.21 -31.76 -30.07
C ARG A 69 6.99 -33.05 -29.89
N LYS A 70 6.69 -33.80 -28.82
CA LYS A 70 7.08 -35.20 -28.67
C LYS A 70 5.93 -36.06 -29.18
N VAL A 71 6.20 -36.94 -30.14
CA VAL A 71 5.19 -37.87 -30.67
C VAL A 71 4.97 -38.96 -29.60
N PRO A 72 3.77 -39.09 -29.03
CA PRO A 72 3.47 -40.18 -28.09
C PRO A 72 3.25 -41.49 -28.85
N GLU A 73 3.48 -42.62 -28.17
CA GLU A 73 3.12 -43.97 -28.63
C GLU A 73 1.94 -44.47 -27.81
N GLY A 74 1.02 -45.23 -28.43
CA GLY A 74 -0.15 -45.84 -27.78
C GLY A 74 -1.45 -45.05 -27.96
N PHE A 75 -2.59 -45.75 -27.77
CA PHE A 75 -3.94 -45.31 -28.19
C PHE A 75 -4.09 -45.11 -29.71
N ASP A 76 -3.25 -45.80 -30.49
CA ASP A 76 -3.48 -46.01 -31.92
C ASP A 76 -4.70 -46.96 -32.10
N ASP A 77 -5.46 -46.79 -33.18
CA ASP A 77 -6.70 -47.53 -33.47
C ASP A 77 -6.56 -49.06 -33.43
#